data_AF-J9YWU6-F1
#
_entry.id   AF-J9YWU6-F1
#
_cell.length_a   1.000
_cell.length_b   1.000
_cell.length_c   1.000
_cell.angle_alpha   90.00
_cell.angle_beta   90.00
_cell.angle_gamma   90.00
#
_symmetry.space_group_name_H-M   'P 1'
#
loop_
_entity.id
_entity.type
_entity.pdbx_description
1 polymer ?
#
loop_
_entity_poly.entity_id
_entity_poly.type
_entity_poly.pdbx_seq_one_letter_code
_entity_poly.pdbx_strand_id
1 'polypeptide(L)'
;MLQTLKKNKNSKKHFYGVNSGNYGFLMNKFSAKNFVRNISNPKLIIISPLEMIVKNKSNQTKKYLAINEVSILRQSRQAAYISIKSGSKDVIKKLVSDGVLVSTPAGSTAYNLSVHGPILSLNSKKLSISPISPFIPRRWKGKVVSDKTKITIKNLNPTKRPISSVADNIEVRNAKMISIKTNSKIKFNLLYNQNRSLEKKIKIEQIKRETS
;
A
#
# COMPACT_ATOMS: atom_id res chain seq x y z
N MET A 1 10.02 6.19 9.98
CA MET A 1 8.77 6.88 9.59
C MET A 1 7.51 6.05 9.83
N LEU A 2 7.29 4.92 9.12
CA LEU A 2 6.05 4.14 9.24
C LEU A 2 5.73 3.70 10.67
N GLN A 3 6.73 3.19 11.39
CA GLN A 3 6.60 2.80 12.79
C GLN A 3 6.17 3.98 13.67
N THR A 4 6.78 5.16 13.47
CA THR A 4 6.43 6.41 14.18
C THR A 4 4.97 6.80 13.94
N LEU A 5 4.51 6.74 12.69
CA LEU A 5 3.12 7.02 12.36
C LEU A 5 2.18 6.03 13.05
N LYS A 6 2.43 4.72 12.92
CA LYS A 6 1.60 3.68 13.57
C LYS A 6 1.53 3.85 15.10
N LYS A 7 2.65 4.17 15.75
CA LYS A 7 2.71 4.43 17.21
C LYS A 7 1.86 5.65 17.60
N ASN A 8 1.76 6.64 16.72
CA ASN A 8 1.03 7.89 16.95
C ASN A 8 -0.32 7.96 16.21
N LYS A 9 -0.96 6.82 15.91
CA LYS A 9 -2.23 6.74 15.16
C LYS A 9 -3.40 7.52 15.76
N ASN A 10 -3.38 7.79 17.06
CA ASN A 10 -4.42 8.55 17.76
C ASN A 10 -4.04 10.03 17.96
N SER A 11 -2.89 10.45 17.45
CA SER A 11 -2.38 11.81 17.63
C SER A 11 -2.78 12.72 16.48
N LYS A 12 -3.03 14.00 16.80
CA LYS A 12 -3.21 15.08 15.80
C LYS A 12 -1.89 15.78 15.44
N LYS A 13 -0.75 15.24 15.92
CA LYS A 13 0.58 15.81 15.67
C LYS A 13 0.90 15.88 14.18
N HIS A 14 1.69 16.88 13.83
CA HIS A 14 2.31 17.00 12.52
C HIS A 14 3.60 16.17 12.47
N PHE A 15 3.85 15.51 11.35
CA PHE A 15 5.03 14.68 11.15
C PHE A 15 5.88 15.26 10.02
N TYR A 16 7.09 15.69 10.36
CA TYR A 16 8.10 16.09 9.39
C TYR A 16 9.18 15.00 9.34
N GLY A 17 9.15 14.17 8.30
CA GLY A 17 10.18 13.14 8.11
C GLY A 17 11.38 13.71 7.36
N VAL A 18 12.59 13.46 7.86
CA VAL A 18 13.85 13.78 7.16
C VAL A 18 14.50 12.47 6.75
N ASN A 19 14.88 12.36 5.48
CA ASN A 19 15.61 11.21 4.99
C ASN A 19 17.10 11.31 5.39
N SER A 20 17.58 10.33 6.16
CA SER A 20 18.98 10.18 6.59
C SER A 20 19.67 8.95 5.98
N GLY A 21 19.11 8.38 4.91
CA GLY A 21 19.66 7.22 4.22
C GLY A 21 19.12 7.10 2.79
N ASN A 22 18.67 5.90 2.40
CA ASN A 22 18.18 5.61 1.05
C ASN A 22 16.88 6.34 0.70
N TYR A 23 16.62 6.50 -0.59
CA TYR A 23 15.50 7.30 -1.11
C TYR A 23 14.13 6.83 -0.61
N GLY A 24 13.44 7.69 0.15
CA GLY A 24 12.08 7.44 0.66
C GLY A 24 11.07 8.49 0.18
N PHE A 25 9.86 8.05 -0.21
CA PHE A 25 8.79 8.93 -0.70
C PHE A 25 8.11 9.74 0.40
N LEU A 26 7.95 9.16 1.59
CA LEU A 26 7.31 9.81 2.74
C LEU A 26 8.22 10.77 3.52
N MET A 27 9.46 10.94 3.08
CA MET A 27 10.48 11.73 3.78
C MET A 27 10.99 12.87 2.90
N ASN A 28 11.22 14.02 3.53
CA ASN A 28 11.87 15.17 2.90
C ASN A 28 13.36 14.90 2.73
N LYS A 29 13.97 15.45 1.68
CA LYS A 29 15.42 15.42 1.52
C LYS A 29 16.04 16.32 2.59
N PHE A 30 17.07 15.82 3.29
CA PHE A 30 17.81 16.64 4.24
C PHE A 30 18.55 17.79 3.53
N SER A 31 18.56 18.97 4.13
CA SER A 31 19.27 20.14 3.62
C SER A 31 19.56 21.09 4.78
N ALA A 32 20.78 21.04 5.33
CA ALA A 32 21.21 21.90 6.44
C ALA A 32 20.94 23.39 6.16
N LYS A 33 21.37 23.89 5.00
CA LYS A 33 21.21 25.30 4.58
C LYS A 33 19.77 25.81 4.54
N ASN A 34 18.80 24.93 4.27
CA ASN A 34 17.39 25.31 4.08
C ASN A 34 16.49 24.71 5.15
N PHE A 35 17.04 24.14 6.22
CA PHE A 35 16.25 23.36 7.19
C PHE A 35 15.17 24.23 7.86
N VAL A 36 15.57 25.38 8.41
CA VAL A 36 14.66 26.36 9.03
C VAL A 36 13.61 26.82 8.02
N ARG A 37 14.02 27.25 6.83
CA ARG A 37 13.08 27.68 5.77
C ARG A 37 12.07 26.60 5.40
N ASN A 38 12.51 25.35 5.30
CA ASN A 38 11.66 24.21 4.92
C ASN A 38 10.63 23.86 6.00
N ILE A 39 10.95 24.08 7.28
CA ILE A 39 10.03 23.81 8.39
C ILE A 39 9.09 24.99 8.67
N SER A 40 9.52 26.23 8.37
CA SER A 40 8.70 27.44 8.55
C SER A 40 7.56 27.57 7.55
N ASN A 41 7.69 27.01 6.33
CA ASN A 41 6.62 27.08 5.32
C ASN A 41 6.35 25.70 4.68
N PRO A 42 5.78 24.74 5.43
CA PRO A 42 5.55 23.40 4.94
C PRO A 42 4.21 23.28 4.17
N LYS A 43 4.16 22.36 3.21
CA LYS A 43 2.93 21.86 2.59
C LYS A 43 2.39 20.69 3.42
N LEU A 44 1.17 20.83 3.91
CA LEU A 44 0.47 19.76 4.63
C LEU A 44 -0.13 18.75 3.64
N ILE A 45 0.10 17.46 3.89
CA ILE A 45 -0.55 16.35 3.19
C ILE A 45 -1.14 15.41 4.23
N ILE A 46 -2.40 15.07 4.06
CA ILE A 46 -3.11 14.15 4.96
C ILE A 46 -3.20 12.80 4.28
N ILE A 47 -2.73 11.75 4.96
CA ILE A 47 -2.91 10.37 4.50
C ILE A 47 -3.67 9.55 5.54
N SER A 48 -4.43 8.56 5.06
CA SER A 48 -5.12 7.58 5.91
C SER A 48 -4.58 6.18 5.61
N PRO A 49 -4.37 5.34 6.65
CA PRO A 49 -3.89 3.98 6.44
C PRO A 49 -5.00 3.07 5.91
N LEU A 50 -4.59 1.96 5.31
CA LEU A 50 -5.45 0.80 5.12
C LEU A 50 -5.63 0.08 6.45
N GLU A 51 -6.83 -0.44 6.65
CA GLU A 51 -7.16 -1.41 7.67
C GLU A 51 -7.33 -2.78 7.02
N MET A 52 -6.45 -3.70 7.42
CA MET A 52 -6.47 -5.10 7.04
C MET A 52 -7.18 -5.91 8.13
N ILE A 53 -8.22 -6.66 7.76
CA ILE A 53 -8.86 -7.65 8.63
C ILE A 53 -8.73 -9.02 7.97
N VAL A 54 -8.11 -9.97 8.66
CA VAL A 54 -7.82 -11.32 8.15
C VAL A 54 -8.55 -12.35 8.99
N LYS A 55 -9.27 -13.27 8.36
CA LYS A 55 -9.72 -14.53 8.96
C LYS A 55 -8.76 -15.64 8.53
N ASN A 56 -8.11 -16.30 9.50
CA ASN A 56 -7.17 -17.39 9.23
C ASN A 56 -7.85 -18.76 9.15
N LYS A 57 -7.07 -19.84 8.95
CA LYS A 57 -7.60 -21.22 8.87
C LYS A 57 -8.40 -21.64 10.10
N SER A 58 -8.02 -21.16 11.29
CA SER A 58 -8.66 -21.42 12.58
C SER A 58 -9.81 -20.46 12.90
N ASN A 59 -10.32 -19.71 11.91
CA ASN A 59 -11.37 -18.68 12.05
C ASN A 59 -11.03 -17.53 13.01
N GLN A 60 -9.79 -17.42 13.48
CA GLN A 60 -9.34 -16.27 14.26
C GLN A 60 -9.28 -15.04 13.36
N THR A 61 -9.78 -13.93 13.89
CA THR A 61 -9.77 -12.65 13.19
C THR A 61 -8.64 -11.78 13.73
N LYS A 62 -7.74 -11.34 12.86
CA LYS A 62 -6.68 -10.39 13.19
C LYS A 62 -6.87 -9.09 12.41
N LYS A 63 -6.54 -7.97 13.04
CA LYS A 63 -6.69 -6.62 12.47
C LYS A 63 -5.41 -5.82 12.60
N TYR A 64 -4.93 -5.26 11.50
CA TYR A 64 -3.72 -4.43 11.45
C TYR A 64 -3.89 -3.24 10.52
N LEU A 65 -3.02 -2.24 10.69
CA LEU A 65 -2.95 -1.06 9.83
C LEU A 65 -1.74 -1.15 8.91
N ALA A 66 -1.94 -0.73 7.65
CA ALA A 66 -0.89 -0.55 6.66
C ALA A 66 -0.90 0.88 6.14
N ILE A 67 0.27 1.50 6.06
CA ILE A 67 0.41 2.86 5.51
C ILE A 67 0.71 2.79 4.02
N ASN A 68 1.54 1.82 3.60
CA ASN A 68 1.90 1.65 2.21
C ASN A 68 0.95 0.66 1.54
N GLU A 69 0.99 -0.61 1.94
CA GLU A 69 0.22 -1.66 1.28
C GLU A 69 -0.20 -2.81 2.19
N VAL A 70 -1.25 -3.50 1.75
CA VAL A 70 -1.56 -4.85 2.20
C VAL A 70 -1.18 -5.81 1.07
N SER A 71 -0.19 -6.65 1.29
CA SER A 71 0.25 -7.65 0.32
C SER A 71 -0.25 -9.05 0.68
N ILE A 72 -0.68 -9.80 -0.32
CA ILE A 72 -1.12 -11.18 -0.20
C ILE A 72 -0.12 -12.02 -0.97
N LEU A 73 0.51 -12.98 -0.31
CA LEU A 73 1.62 -13.74 -0.85
C LEU A 73 1.36 -15.24 -0.72
N ARG A 74 1.79 -16.05 -1.70
CA ARG A 74 1.81 -17.50 -1.56
C ARG A 74 2.76 -17.92 -0.43
N GLN A 75 2.40 -18.96 0.32
CA GLN A 75 3.24 -19.52 1.39
C GLN A 75 3.86 -20.86 1.06
N SER A 76 3.59 -21.36 -0.14
CA SER A 76 4.13 -22.63 -0.63
C SER A 76 4.79 -22.43 -1.99
N ARG A 77 5.37 -23.50 -2.53
CA ARG A 77 5.90 -23.54 -3.90
C ARG A 77 4.81 -23.35 -4.97
N GLN A 78 3.54 -23.53 -4.61
CA GLN A 78 2.42 -23.39 -5.53
C GLN A 78 1.90 -21.95 -5.57
N ALA A 79 1.59 -21.46 -6.77
CA ALA A 79 0.92 -20.17 -6.98
C ALA A 79 -0.39 -20.07 -6.19
N ALA A 80 -0.68 -18.89 -5.65
CA ALA A 80 -1.90 -18.61 -4.91
C ALA A 80 -3.11 -18.60 -5.84
N TYR A 81 -4.26 -19.10 -5.37
CA TYR A 81 -5.54 -19.00 -6.07
C TYR A 81 -6.44 -18.03 -5.32
N ILE A 82 -6.69 -16.87 -5.93
CA ILE A 82 -7.28 -15.73 -5.23
C ILE A 82 -8.46 -15.18 -6.02
N SER A 83 -9.58 -14.86 -5.37
CA SER A 83 -10.61 -13.99 -5.95
C SER A 83 -10.57 -12.61 -5.31
N ILE A 84 -10.83 -11.56 -6.08
CA ILE A 84 -10.82 -10.16 -5.61
C ILE A 84 -12.14 -9.48 -5.97
N LYS A 85 -12.78 -8.89 -4.97
CA LYS A 85 -13.95 -8.02 -5.10
C LYS A 85 -13.64 -6.61 -4.65
N SER A 86 -14.24 -5.61 -5.28
CA SER A 86 -14.26 -4.22 -4.83
C SER A 86 -15.70 -3.78 -4.63
N GLY A 87 -16.13 -3.67 -3.38
CA GLY A 87 -17.55 -3.56 -3.03
C GLY A 87 -18.29 -4.84 -3.45
N SER A 88 -19.40 -4.67 -4.19
CA SER A 88 -20.18 -5.78 -4.76
C SER A 88 -19.62 -6.32 -6.08
N LYS A 89 -18.71 -5.59 -6.75
CA LYS A 89 -18.21 -5.94 -8.09
C LYS A 89 -17.03 -6.90 -8.02
N ASP A 90 -17.06 -7.95 -8.83
CA ASP A 90 -15.89 -8.81 -9.07
C ASP A 90 -14.82 -8.03 -9.86
N VAL A 91 -13.63 -7.90 -9.29
CA VAL A 91 -12.45 -7.38 -10.00
C VAL A 91 -11.77 -8.52 -10.74
N ILE A 92 -11.64 -9.67 -10.08
CA ILE A 92 -11.14 -10.90 -10.68
C ILE A 92 -11.75 -12.11 -9.95
N LYS A 93 -12.36 -13.02 -10.70
CA LYS A 93 -12.99 -14.23 -10.12
C LYS A 93 -11.94 -15.26 -9.67
N LYS A 94 -10.84 -15.37 -10.42
CA LYS A 94 -9.73 -16.26 -10.12
C LYS A 94 -8.44 -15.69 -10.70
N LEU A 95 -7.53 -15.33 -9.81
CA LEU A 95 -6.15 -14.97 -10.07
C LEU A 95 -5.25 -16.12 -9.62
N VAL A 96 -4.41 -16.60 -10.53
CA VAL A 96 -3.29 -17.50 -10.23
C VAL A 96 -2.02 -16.68 -10.34
N SER A 97 -1.28 -16.55 -9.23
CA SER A 97 -0.12 -15.63 -9.16
C SER A 97 0.75 -15.95 -7.94
N ASP A 98 1.90 -15.30 -7.82
CA ASP A 98 2.64 -15.29 -6.55
C ASP A 98 1.86 -14.53 -5.46
N GLY A 99 0.98 -13.61 -5.86
CA GLY A 99 0.18 -12.82 -4.95
C GLY A 99 -0.51 -11.62 -5.60
N VAL A 100 -1.02 -10.75 -4.73
CA VAL A 100 -1.58 -9.45 -5.12
C VAL A 100 -1.39 -8.48 -3.96
N LEU A 101 -1.16 -7.21 -4.24
CA LEU A 101 -1.11 -6.17 -3.21
C LEU A 101 -2.14 -5.07 -3.46
N VAL A 102 -2.65 -4.51 -2.37
CA VAL A 102 -3.49 -3.32 -2.36
C VAL A 102 -2.69 -2.18 -1.77
N SER A 103 -2.36 -1.19 -2.59
CA SER A 103 -1.51 -0.06 -2.21
C SER A 103 -2.32 1.22 -2.01
N THR A 104 -1.97 1.98 -0.98
CA THR A 104 -2.34 3.39 -0.85
C THR A 104 -1.58 4.23 -1.88
N PRO A 105 -1.96 5.50 -2.05
CA PRO A 105 -1.13 6.44 -2.80
C PRO A 105 0.28 6.59 -2.25
N ALA A 106 0.43 6.60 -0.92
CA ALA A 106 1.72 6.66 -0.24
C ALA A 106 2.62 5.44 -0.52
N GLY A 107 2.02 4.25 -0.61
CA GLY A 107 2.72 3.01 -0.95
C GLY A 107 2.92 2.77 -2.44
N SER A 108 2.32 3.60 -3.32
CA SER A 108 2.28 3.32 -4.77
C SER A 108 3.66 3.29 -5.43
N THR A 109 4.64 3.92 -4.79
CA THR A 109 6.05 4.00 -5.21
C THR A 109 6.97 3.06 -4.42
N ALA A 110 6.42 2.28 -3.49
CA ALA A 110 7.13 1.23 -2.76
C ALA A 110 6.98 -0.11 -3.51
N TYR A 111 6.58 -1.19 -2.84
CA TYR A 111 6.50 -2.52 -3.47
C TYR A 111 5.54 -2.55 -4.68
N ASN A 112 4.50 -1.71 -4.66
CA ASN A 112 3.59 -1.54 -5.79
C ASN A 112 4.33 -1.16 -7.10
N LEU A 113 5.36 -0.31 -7.02
CA LEU A 113 6.14 0.08 -8.18
C LEU A 113 7.02 -1.08 -8.68
N SER A 114 7.62 -1.85 -7.78
CA SER A 114 8.42 -3.03 -8.13
C SER A 114 7.63 -4.11 -8.86
N VAL A 115 6.32 -4.20 -8.62
CA VAL A 115 5.42 -5.11 -9.35
C VAL A 115 4.72 -4.45 -10.53
N HIS A 116 5.27 -3.33 -11.02
CA HIS A 116 4.79 -2.55 -12.17
C HIS A 116 3.41 -1.92 -12.01
N GLY A 117 2.94 -1.77 -10.77
CA GLY A 117 1.73 -1.04 -10.44
C GLY A 117 1.80 0.45 -10.83
N PRO A 118 0.66 1.13 -10.96
CA PRO A 118 0.61 2.56 -11.24
C PRO A 118 1.09 3.37 -10.03
N ILE A 119 1.81 4.46 -10.30
CA ILE A 119 2.10 5.48 -9.30
C ILE A 119 0.85 6.36 -9.16
N LEU A 120 0.43 6.58 -7.91
CA LEU A 120 -0.76 7.35 -7.59
C LEU A 120 -0.36 8.67 -6.95
N SER A 121 -1.06 9.75 -7.32
CA SER A 121 -0.95 11.03 -6.59
C SER A 121 -1.50 10.87 -5.17
N LEU A 122 -0.84 11.45 -4.16
CA LEU A 122 -1.27 11.34 -2.75
C LEU A 122 -2.71 11.81 -2.52
N ASN A 123 -3.22 12.73 -3.34
CA ASN A 123 -4.57 13.28 -3.22
C ASN A 123 -5.62 12.54 -4.08
N SER A 124 -5.24 11.45 -4.76
CA SER A 124 -6.08 10.83 -5.81
C SER A 124 -7.36 10.13 -5.31
N LYS A 125 -7.53 9.91 -4.00
CA LYS A 125 -8.65 9.14 -3.41
C LYS A 125 -8.85 7.77 -4.09
N LYS A 126 -7.73 7.15 -4.47
CA LYS A 126 -7.66 5.88 -5.19
C LYS A 126 -6.73 4.89 -4.47
N LEU A 127 -6.99 3.61 -4.67
CA LEU A 127 -6.12 2.50 -4.29
C LEU A 127 -5.71 1.73 -5.53
N SER A 128 -4.50 1.17 -5.52
CA SER A 128 -4.05 0.27 -6.59
C SER A 128 -4.16 -1.17 -6.14
N ILE A 129 -4.77 -2.03 -6.93
CA ILE A 129 -4.71 -3.48 -6.79
C ILE A 129 -3.75 -3.97 -7.86
N SER A 130 -2.58 -4.49 -7.47
CA SER A 130 -1.50 -4.86 -8.39
C SER A 130 -1.10 -6.32 -8.17
N PRO A 131 -1.14 -7.18 -9.20
CA PRO A 131 -0.72 -8.58 -9.06
C PRO A 131 0.80 -8.70 -8.91
N ILE A 132 1.22 -9.80 -8.31
CA ILE A 132 2.62 -10.18 -8.15
C ILE A 132 2.82 -11.43 -9.02
N SER A 133 3.60 -11.31 -10.09
CA SER A 133 3.85 -12.39 -11.07
C SER A 133 2.56 -13.11 -11.52
N PRO A 134 1.59 -12.42 -12.16
CA PRO A 134 0.33 -13.03 -12.56
C PRO A 134 0.54 -14.10 -13.64
N PHE A 135 0.10 -15.32 -13.36
CA PHE A 135 0.10 -16.45 -14.30
C PHE A 135 -1.22 -16.55 -15.06
N ILE A 136 -2.36 -16.49 -14.35
CA ILE A 136 -3.72 -16.53 -14.96
C ILE A 136 -4.61 -15.47 -14.30
N PRO A 137 -5.31 -14.62 -15.07
CA PRO A 137 -5.16 -14.45 -16.52
C PRO A 137 -3.81 -13.83 -16.85
N ARG A 138 -3.25 -14.21 -18.00
CA ARG A 138 -1.96 -13.66 -18.46
C ARG A 138 -2.09 -12.15 -18.65
N ARG A 139 -1.01 -11.41 -18.36
CA ARG A 139 -0.89 -9.96 -18.58
C ARG A 139 -1.91 -9.10 -17.83
N TRP A 140 -2.62 -9.62 -16.82
CA TRP A 140 -3.47 -8.78 -15.98
C TRP A 140 -2.58 -7.75 -15.27
N LYS A 141 -2.85 -6.45 -15.48
CA LYS A 141 -2.05 -5.36 -14.92
C LYS A 141 -2.56 -4.84 -13.58
N GLY A 142 -3.61 -5.48 -13.03
CA GLY A 142 -4.30 -4.99 -11.84
C GLY A 142 -5.46 -4.04 -12.14
N LYS A 143 -5.90 -3.31 -11.12
CA LYS A 143 -7.02 -2.36 -11.22
C LYS A 143 -6.85 -1.22 -10.22
N VAL A 144 -7.06 0.01 -10.66
CA VAL A 144 -7.21 1.17 -9.76
C VAL A 144 -8.67 1.31 -9.36
N VAL A 145 -8.94 1.42 -8.07
CA VAL A 145 -10.28 1.51 -7.48
C VAL A 145 -10.39 2.72 -6.55
N SER A 146 -11.59 3.10 -6.16
CA SER A 146 -11.80 4.18 -5.17
C SER A 146 -11.30 3.76 -3.79
N ASP A 147 -10.75 4.69 -3.03
CA ASP A 147 -10.37 4.48 -1.62
C ASP A 147 -11.54 4.28 -0.66
N LYS A 148 -12.77 4.60 -1.09
CA LYS A 148 -14.02 4.36 -0.36
C LYS A 148 -14.49 2.92 -0.43
N THR A 149 -14.07 2.16 -1.44
CA THR A 149 -14.57 0.78 -1.62
C THR A 149 -13.81 -0.20 -0.74
N LYS A 150 -14.55 -1.09 -0.10
CA LYS A 150 -13.96 -2.24 0.61
C LYS A 150 -13.51 -3.27 -0.42
N ILE A 151 -12.24 -3.64 -0.36
CA ILE A 151 -11.66 -4.70 -1.18
C ILE A 151 -11.70 -5.99 -0.37
N THR A 152 -12.25 -7.06 -0.96
CA THR A 152 -12.31 -8.37 -0.33
C THR A 152 -11.54 -9.37 -1.18
N ILE A 153 -10.61 -10.07 -0.54
CA ILE A 153 -9.72 -11.05 -1.16
C ILE A 153 -9.97 -12.39 -0.47
N LYS A 154 -10.25 -13.44 -1.25
CA LYS A 154 -10.51 -14.79 -0.73
C LYS A 154 -9.51 -15.77 -1.31
N ASN A 155 -8.94 -16.62 -0.45
CA ASN A 155 -8.19 -17.79 -0.88
C ASN A 155 -9.17 -18.85 -1.37
N LEU A 156 -9.05 -19.26 -2.63
CA LEU A 156 -9.91 -20.26 -3.25
C LEU A 156 -9.46 -21.69 -2.93
N ASN A 157 -8.22 -21.89 -2.45
CA ASN A 157 -7.72 -23.21 -2.07
C ASN A 157 -6.75 -23.13 -0.87
N PRO A 158 -7.25 -22.82 0.34
CA PRO A 158 -6.41 -22.62 1.51
C PRO A 158 -5.67 -23.85 2.03
N THR A 159 -6.15 -25.07 1.71
CA THR A 159 -5.50 -26.31 2.13
C THR A 159 -4.26 -26.62 1.29
N LYS A 160 -4.39 -26.57 -0.04
CA LYS A 160 -3.29 -26.90 -0.96
C LYS A 160 -2.39 -25.69 -1.26
N ARG A 161 -2.95 -24.48 -1.23
CA ARG A 161 -2.30 -23.22 -1.64
C ARG A 161 -2.47 -22.16 -0.53
N PRO A 162 -1.83 -22.33 0.62
CA PRO A 162 -1.89 -21.35 1.70
C PRO A 162 -1.30 -20.01 1.25
N ILE A 163 -1.89 -18.93 1.75
CA ILE A 163 -1.44 -17.54 1.51
C ILE A 163 -1.24 -16.83 2.85
N SER A 164 -0.32 -15.88 2.89
CA SER A 164 -0.24 -14.88 3.95
C SER A 164 -0.82 -13.57 3.49
N SER A 165 -1.21 -12.75 4.47
CA SER A 165 -1.57 -11.36 4.29
C SER A 165 -0.66 -10.51 5.17
N VAL A 166 0.02 -9.53 4.60
CA VAL A 166 1.01 -8.68 5.27
C VAL A 166 0.54 -7.24 5.22
N ALA A 167 0.45 -6.59 6.37
CA ALA A 167 0.13 -5.16 6.48
C ALA A 167 1.42 -4.37 6.75
N ASP A 168 1.96 -3.73 5.71
CA ASP A 168 3.37 -3.28 5.61
C ASP A 168 4.36 -4.41 5.97
N ASN A 169 4.67 -4.57 7.27
CA ASN A 169 5.65 -5.52 7.80
C ASN A 169 5.04 -6.57 8.76
N ILE A 170 3.75 -6.50 9.04
CA ILE A 170 3.09 -7.43 9.98
C ILE A 170 2.39 -8.54 9.20
N GLU A 171 2.89 -9.77 9.30
CA GLU A 171 2.36 -10.94 8.59
C GLU A 171 1.29 -11.70 9.39
N VAL A 172 0.20 -12.07 8.71
CA VAL A 172 -0.76 -13.09 9.16
C VAL A 172 -0.74 -14.26 8.20
N ARG A 173 -0.25 -15.41 8.66
CA ARG A 173 -0.16 -16.66 7.88
C ARG A 173 -1.50 -17.38 7.77
N ASN A 174 -1.63 -18.27 6.79
CA ASN A 174 -2.79 -19.13 6.56
C ASN A 174 -4.12 -18.34 6.43
N ALA A 175 -4.09 -17.24 5.69
CA ALA A 175 -5.25 -16.37 5.48
C ALA A 175 -6.26 -17.04 4.53
N LYS A 176 -7.54 -17.04 4.93
CA LYS A 176 -8.67 -17.54 4.13
C LYS A 176 -9.44 -16.40 3.48
N MET A 177 -9.71 -15.35 4.24
CA MET A 177 -10.45 -14.17 3.77
C MET A 177 -9.80 -12.91 4.35
N ILE A 178 -9.56 -11.94 3.49
CA ILE A 178 -8.93 -10.67 3.80
C ILE A 178 -9.89 -9.55 3.35
N SER A 179 -10.17 -8.63 4.26
CA SER A 179 -10.93 -7.41 4.02
C SER A 179 -10.00 -6.22 4.18
N ILE A 180 -9.92 -5.38 3.16
CA ILE A 180 -9.05 -4.21 3.11
C ILE A 180 -9.93 -3.00 2.84
N LYS A 181 -9.80 -1.96 3.65
CA LYS A 181 -10.46 -0.67 3.43
C LYS A 181 -9.60 0.47 3.95
N THR A 182 -9.76 1.65 3.39
CA THR A 182 -9.15 2.86 3.98
C THR A 182 -9.82 3.16 5.31
N ASN A 183 -9.03 3.39 6.36
CA ASN A 183 -9.54 3.84 7.65
C ASN A 183 -9.44 5.36 7.74
N SER A 184 -10.48 6.04 7.27
CA SER A 184 -10.59 7.51 7.25
C SER A 184 -10.69 8.15 8.64
N LYS A 185 -10.91 7.37 9.71
CA LYS A 185 -10.89 7.86 11.09
C LYS A 185 -9.47 8.17 11.57
N ILE A 186 -8.47 7.49 11.00
CA ILE A 186 -7.06 7.72 11.29
C ILE A 186 -6.48 8.62 10.21
N LYS A 187 -5.90 9.74 10.63
CA LYS A 187 -5.29 10.74 9.75
C LYS A 187 -3.88 11.03 10.20
N PHE A 188 -2.93 10.96 9.28
CA PHE A 188 -1.55 11.35 9.50
C PHE A 188 -1.28 12.66 8.77
N ASN A 189 -0.94 13.69 9.54
CA ASN A 189 -0.66 15.04 9.05
C ASN A 189 0.84 15.14 8.69
N LEU A 190 1.17 14.89 7.43
CA LEU A 190 2.55 14.90 6.93
C LEU A 190 2.93 16.29 6.44
N LEU A 191 4.07 16.80 6.88
CA LEU A 191 4.63 18.06 6.43
C LEU A 191 5.72 17.81 5.39
N TYR A 192 5.55 18.42 4.21
CA TYR A 192 6.53 18.39 3.12
C TYR A 192 7.09 19.79 2.88
N ASN A 193 8.34 19.88 2.44
CA ASN A 193 8.86 21.15 1.98
C ASN A 193 8.17 21.61 0.67
N GLN A 194 7.89 22.91 0.55
CA GLN A 194 7.23 23.48 -0.65
C GLN A 194 8.01 23.26 -1.95
N ASN A 195 9.34 23.15 -1.85
CA ASN A 195 10.20 22.91 -2.99
C ASN A 195 10.14 21.46 -3.46
N ARG A 196 9.08 21.17 -4.24
CA ARG A 196 9.12 20.23 -5.37
C ARG A 196 9.61 18.82 -5.02
N SER A 197 9.46 18.32 -3.80
CA SER A 197 9.98 16.98 -3.48
C SER A 197 9.05 15.90 -4.01
N LEU A 198 7.80 15.82 -3.54
CA LEU A 198 6.98 14.65 -3.82
C LEU A 198 6.54 14.50 -5.29
N GLU A 199 5.98 15.55 -5.90
CA GLU A 199 5.49 15.49 -7.30
C GLU A 199 6.64 15.32 -8.30
N LYS A 200 7.82 15.93 -8.05
CA LYS A 200 8.99 15.64 -8.88
C LYS A 200 9.53 14.24 -8.63
N LYS A 201 9.58 13.75 -7.38
CA LYS A 201 9.99 12.37 -7.10
C LYS A 201 9.08 11.38 -7.85
N ILE A 202 7.77 11.65 -7.88
CA ILE A 202 6.79 10.88 -8.68
C ILE A 202 7.09 11.00 -10.17
N LYS A 203 7.26 12.21 -10.71
CA LYS A 203 7.57 12.40 -12.14
C LYS A 203 8.89 11.74 -12.56
N ILE A 204 9.93 11.85 -11.74
CA ILE A 204 11.24 11.22 -12.00
C ILE A 204 11.09 9.70 -12.05
N GLU A 205 10.34 9.09 -11.11
CA GLU A 205 10.11 7.65 -11.15
C GLU A 205 9.18 7.22 -12.30
N GLN A 206 8.23 8.07 -12.72
CA GLN A 206 7.44 7.83 -13.92
C GLN A 206 8.30 7.85 -15.19
N ILE A 207 9.20 8.83 -15.32
CA ILE A 207 10.11 8.94 -16.47
C ILE A 207 11.07 7.74 -16.52
N LYS A 208 11.70 7.37 -15.39
CA LYS A 208 12.59 6.21 -15.34
C LYS A 208 11.90 4.92 -15.79
N ARG A 209 10.61 4.75 -15.46
CA ARG A 209 9.82 3.60 -15.90
C ARG A 209 9.61 3.56 -17.42
N GLU A 210 9.52 4.71 -18.08
CA GLU A 210 9.30 4.79 -19.53
C GLU A 210 10.59 4.56 -20.33
N THR A 211 11.75 4.82 -19.73
CA THR A 211 13.07 4.68 -20.38
C THR A 211 13.76 3.33 -20.13
N SER A 212 13.15 2.43 -19.36
CA SER A 212 13.68 1.10 -18.99
C SER A 212 12.91 -0.01 -19.68
#